data_AF-J2QPV2-F1
#
_entry.id   AF-J2QPV2-F1
#
_cell.length_a   1.000
_cell.length_b   1.000
_cell.length_c   1.000
_cell.angle_alpha   90.00
_cell.angle_beta   90.00
_cell.angle_gamma   90.00
#
_symmetry.space_group_name_H-M   'P 1'
#
loop_
_entity.id
_entity.type
_entity.pdbx_description
1 polymer ?
#
loop_
_entity_poly.entity_id
_entity_poly.type
_entity_poly.pdbx_seq_one_letter_code
_entity_poly.pdbx_strand_id
1 'polypeptide(L)'
;MRSISKSSSVVLATALFASLALPFPVLAAIEVSSGPPSFGDKIPVLHYEYDKYTLVKTVISADDLQSMQKSLKDTSGNVEDLKKTVSEQQRTIEDLKRNNGSSSSSSSREIDELKRKVAEQERDINNLGKQVEELKRNSGSSSSSNSSEISSLKREVSDQERELDNLKRTVEDLSRKVK
;
A
#
# COMPACT_ATOMS: atom_id res chain seq x y z
N MET A 1 -62.98 -9.86 -60.65
CA MET A 1 -63.25 -11.32 -60.52
C MET A 1 -63.51 -11.59 -59.05
N ARG A 2 -64.79 -11.75 -58.66
CA ARG A 2 -65.39 -12.97 -58.06
C ARG A 2 -64.67 -13.48 -56.79
N SER A 3 -65.28 -13.81 -55.66
CA SER A 3 -66.62 -13.63 -55.07
C SER A 3 -66.59 -14.40 -53.73
N ILE A 4 -67.13 -13.79 -52.65
CA ILE A 4 -68.04 -14.35 -51.61
C ILE A 4 -67.69 -15.68 -50.89
N SER A 5 -67.73 -15.70 -49.54
CA SER A 5 -68.61 -16.59 -48.71
C SER A 5 -68.31 -16.43 -47.20
N LYS A 6 -69.12 -15.68 -46.43
CA LYS A 6 -70.27 -16.06 -45.57
C LYS A 6 -69.92 -16.27 -44.09
N SER A 7 -70.40 -15.35 -43.26
CA SER A 7 -70.54 -15.43 -41.80
C SER A 7 -71.64 -16.43 -41.43
N SER A 8 -71.32 -17.36 -40.51
CA SER A 8 -72.30 -18.29 -39.93
C SER A 8 -72.74 -17.77 -38.56
N SER A 9 -74.01 -17.33 -38.50
CA SER A 9 -74.73 -16.96 -37.29
C SER A 9 -75.53 -18.17 -36.83
N VAL A 10 -75.26 -18.67 -35.63
CA VAL A 10 -76.10 -19.69 -34.97
C VAL A 10 -76.84 -19.01 -33.84
N VAL A 11 -78.09 -18.66 -34.13
CA VAL A 11 -79.13 -18.33 -33.17
C VAL A 11 -79.55 -19.63 -32.50
N LEU A 12 -79.46 -19.72 -31.17
CA LEU A 12 -79.98 -20.85 -30.40
C LEU A 12 -81.06 -20.34 -29.45
N ALA A 13 -82.21 -21.00 -29.54
CA ALA A 13 -83.52 -20.54 -29.16
C ALA A 13 -83.72 -20.37 -27.65
N THR A 14 -84.54 -19.38 -27.32
CA THR A 14 -85.16 -19.13 -26.03
C THR A 14 -86.17 -20.24 -25.69
N ALA A 15 -85.92 -20.97 -24.59
CA ALA A 15 -86.91 -21.82 -23.95
C ALA A 15 -87.27 -21.23 -22.57
N LEU A 16 -88.50 -20.72 -22.47
CA LEU A 16 -89.15 -20.28 -21.24
C LEU A 16 -89.42 -21.49 -20.33
N PHE A 17 -88.85 -21.50 -19.12
CA PHE A 17 -89.35 -22.32 -18.02
C PHE A 17 -89.86 -21.42 -16.89
N ALA A 18 -91.15 -21.59 -16.61
CA ALA A 18 -91.88 -20.91 -15.56
C ALA A 18 -91.55 -21.51 -14.17
N SER A 19 -91.30 -20.60 -13.21
CA SER A 19 -91.55 -20.72 -11.77
C SER A 19 -91.24 -22.05 -11.06
N LEU A 20 -90.07 -22.12 -10.43
CA LEU A 20 -89.87 -22.89 -9.19
C LEU A 20 -88.98 -22.10 -8.24
N ALA A 21 -89.57 -21.53 -7.20
CA ALA A 21 -88.87 -20.84 -6.13
C ALA A 21 -88.13 -21.87 -5.26
N LEU A 22 -86.80 -21.94 -5.40
CA LEU A 22 -85.90 -22.66 -4.50
C LEU A 22 -84.96 -21.63 -3.85
N PRO A 23 -84.76 -21.64 -2.53
CA PRO A 23 -83.79 -20.79 -1.87
C PRO A 23 -82.40 -21.38 -2.13
N PHE A 24 -81.77 -21.03 -3.25
CA PHE A 24 -80.37 -21.33 -3.45
C PHE A 24 -79.55 -20.46 -2.49
N PRO A 25 -78.61 -21.02 -1.70
CA PRO A 25 -77.61 -20.20 -1.05
C PRO A 25 -76.84 -19.50 -2.18
N VAL A 26 -76.71 -18.19 -2.07
CA VAL A 26 -75.96 -17.35 -3.01
C VAL A 26 -74.55 -17.93 -3.11
N LEU A 27 -74.27 -18.72 -4.16
CA LEU A 27 -72.93 -19.15 -4.49
C LEU A 27 -72.19 -17.87 -4.89
N ALA A 28 -71.37 -17.34 -3.98
CA ALA A 28 -70.38 -16.34 -4.33
C ALA A 28 -69.44 -17.01 -5.36
N ALA A 29 -69.72 -16.82 -6.64
CA ALA A 29 -68.85 -17.26 -7.71
C ALA A 29 -67.52 -16.52 -7.54
N ILE A 30 -66.42 -17.28 -7.54
CA ILE A 30 -65.08 -16.70 -7.61
C ILE A 30 -64.96 -16.14 -9.03
N GLU A 31 -65.15 -14.84 -9.16
CA GLU A 31 -64.99 -14.13 -10.42
C GLU A 31 -63.50 -13.88 -10.67
N VAL A 32 -62.97 -14.45 -11.75
CA VAL A 32 -61.58 -14.24 -12.17
C VAL A 32 -61.56 -13.05 -13.12
N SER A 33 -61.09 -11.91 -12.62
CA SER A 33 -60.83 -10.72 -13.43
C SER A 33 -59.36 -10.71 -13.87
N SER A 34 -59.10 -10.29 -15.11
CA SER A 34 -57.75 -10.18 -15.69
C SER A 34 -57.09 -8.82 -15.44
N GLY A 35 -57.67 -7.98 -14.57
CA GLY A 35 -57.10 -6.67 -14.22
C GLY A 35 -55.84 -6.80 -13.35
N PRO A 36 -54.95 -5.79 -13.36
CA PRO A 36 -53.86 -5.74 -12.39
C PRO A 36 -54.43 -5.67 -10.96
N PRO A 37 -53.75 -6.26 -9.96
CA PRO A 37 -54.19 -6.17 -8.57
C PRO A 37 -54.25 -4.71 -8.12
N SER A 38 -55.31 -4.37 -7.39
CA SER A 38 -55.52 -3.06 -6.80
C SER A 38 -54.74 -2.89 -5.50
N PHE A 39 -54.57 -1.64 -5.07
CA PHE A 39 -53.93 -1.32 -3.80
C PHE A 39 -54.73 -1.92 -2.64
N GLY A 40 -54.10 -2.85 -1.89
CA GLY A 40 -54.72 -3.59 -0.79
C GLY A 40 -55.23 -4.99 -1.14
N ASP A 41 -55.12 -5.42 -2.40
CA ASP A 41 -55.46 -6.78 -2.80
C ASP A 41 -54.54 -7.78 -2.11
N LYS A 42 -55.15 -8.81 -1.52
CA LYS A 42 -54.46 -9.83 -0.73
C LYS A 42 -54.29 -11.10 -1.55
N ILE A 43 -53.15 -11.74 -1.39
CA ILE A 43 -52.84 -12.96 -2.13
C ILE A 43 -53.61 -14.11 -1.47
N PRO A 44 -54.48 -14.83 -2.20
CA PRO A 44 -55.13 -16.00 -1.65
C PRO A 44 -54.15 -17.18 -1.64
N VAL A 45 -54.20 -18.00 -0.59
CA VAL A 45 -53.49 -19.28 -0.53
C VAL A 45 -54.49 -20.41 -0.60
N LEU A 46 -54.13 -21.47 -1.33
CA LEU A 46 -54.89 -22.71 -1.36
C LEU A 46 -54.57 -23.52 -0.10
N HIS A 47 -55.58 -23.75 0.71
CA HIS A 47 -55.51 -24.60 1.90
C HIS A 47 -56.24 -25.92 1.63
N TYR A 48 -55.54 -27.04 1.76
CA TYR A 48 -56.12 -28.37 1.58
C TYR A 48 -56.44 -28.98 2.94
N GLU A 49 -57.72 -29.22 3.20
CA GLU A 49 -58.22 -29.80 4.44
C GLU A 49 -59.40 -30.73 4.13
N TYR A 50 -59.46 -31.90 4.76
CA TYR A 50 -60.54 -32.90 4.59
C TYR A 50 -60.93 -33.19 3.13
N ASP A 51 -59.93 -33.50 2.29
CA ASP A 51 -60.12 -33.87 0.89
C ASP A 51 -60.72 -32.76 -0.01
N LYS A 52 -60.62 -31.50 0.44
CA LYS A 52 -61.11 -30.31 -0.28
C LYS A 52 -60.10 -29.17 -0.24
N TYR A 53 -60.01 -28.41 -1.34
CA TYR A 53 -59.28 -27.15 -1.39
C TYR A 53 -60.19 -25.97 -1.04
N THR A 54 -59.72 -25.09 -0.15
CA THR A 54 -60.35 -23.82 0.19
C THR A 54 -59.39 -22.66 -0.06
N LEU A 55 -59.93 -21.50 -0.47
CA LEU A 55 -59.14 -20.28 -0.63
C LEU A 55 -59.15 -19.51 0.69
N VAL A 56 -57.97 -19.30 1.25
CA VAL A 56 -57.79 -18.54 2.48
C VAL A 56 -57.11 -17.21 2.13
N LYS A 57 -57.70 -16.10 2.60
CA LYS A 57 -57.12 -14.76 2.45
C LYS A 57 -55.90 -14.66 3.35
N THR A 58 -54.71 -14.41 2.78
CA THR A 58 -53.50 -14.19 3.58
C THR A 58 -53.39 -12.75 4.08
N VAL A 59 -52.39 -12.50 4.93
CA VAL A 59 -52.07 -11.15 5.40
C VAL A 59 -51.28 -10.37 4.34
N ILE A 60 -50.55 -11.06 3.46
CA ILE A 60 -49.64 -10.50 2.46
C ILE A 60 -50.44 -9.89 1.29
N SER A 61 -50.13 -8.64 0.98
CA SER A 61 -50.70 -7.90 -0.13
C SER A 61 -49.80 -7.90 -1.37
N ALA A 62 -50.37 -7.55 -2.52
CA ALA A 62 -49.59 -7.33 -3.74
C ALA A 62 -48.55 -6.20 -3.58
N ASP A 63 -48.84 -5.19 -2.75
CA ASP A 63 -47.94 -4.08 -2.42
C ASP A 63 -46.73 -4.56 -1.59
N ASP A 64 -46.96 -5.47 -0.64
CA ASP A 64 -45.87 -6.09 0.14
C ASP A 64 -44.89 -6.83 -0.78
N LEU A 65 -45.40 -7.60 -1.75
CA LEU A 65 -44.53 -8.26 -2.74
C LEU A 65 -43.78 -7.27 -3.64
N GLN A 66 -44.43 -6.19 -4.04
CA GLN A 66 -43.78 -5.15 -4.86
C GLN A 66 -42.67 -4.42 -4.07
N SER A 67 -42.90 -4.14 -2.78
CA SER A 67 -41.89 -3.55 -1.90
C SER A 67 -40.71 -4.50 -1.65
N MET A 68 -40.99 -5.79 -1.45
CA MET A 68 -39.96 -6.83 -1.34
C MET A 68 -39.15 -6.95 -2.64
N GLN A 69 -39.80 -6.94 -3.80
CA GLN A 69 -39.13 -6.99 -5.09
C GLN A 69 -38.21 -5.78 -5.29
N LYS A 70 -38.67 -4.59 -4.91
CA LYS A 70 -37.84 -3.37 -4.94
C LYS A 70 -36.63 -3.50 -4.01
N SER A 71 -36.85 -3.92 -2.76
CA SER A 71 -35.77 -4.15 -1.79
C SER A 71 -34.75 -5.19 -2.26
N LEU A 72 -35.20 -6.27 -2.91
CA LEU A 72 -34.31 -7.28 -3.51
C LEU A 72 -33.47 -6.70 -4.65
N LYS A 73 -34.07 -5.86 -5.51
CA LYS A 73 -33.35 -5.19 -6.60
C LYS A 73 -32.30 -4.22 -6.06
N ASP A 74 -32.67 -3.43 -5.06
CA ASP A 74 -31.78 -2.47 -4.40
C ASP A 74 -30.62 -3.21 -3.70
N THR A 75 -30.92 -4.31 -3.00
CA THR A 75 -29.91 -5.16 -2.36
C THR A 75 -28.97 -5.78 -3.38
N SER A 76 -29.50 -6.27 -4.51
CA SER A 76 -28.67 -6.80 -5.61
C SER A 76 -27.73 -5.74 -6.17
N GLY A 77 -28.19 -4.50 -6.36
CA GLY A 77 -27.35 -3.39 -6.80
C GLY A 77 -26.23 -3.09 -5.80
N ASN A 78 -26.58 -2.98 -4.51
CA ASN A 78 -25.61 -2.74 -3.45
C ASN A 78 -24.54 -3.85 -3.37
N VAL A 79 -24.91 -5.11 -3.58
CA VAL A 79 -23.96 -6.23 -3.61
C VAL A 79 -22.98 -6.10 -4.78
N GLU A 80 -23.44 -5.65 -5.94
CA GLU A 80 -22.60 -5.43 -7.11
C GLU A 80 -21.62 -4.27 -6.90
N ASP A 81 -22.09 -3.17 -6.32
CA ASP A 81 -21.25 -2.04 -5.94
C ASP A 81 -20.19 -2.43 -4.90
N LEU A 82 -20.60 -3.16 -3.86
CA LEU A 82 -19.66 -3.70 -2.85
C LEU A 82 -18.61 -4.61 -3.49
N LYS A 83 -19.01 -5.47 -4.43
CA LYS A 83 -18.07 -6.34 -5.16
C LYS A 83 -17.05 -5.52 -5.95
N LYS A 84 -17.49 -4.42 -6.58
CA LYS A 84 -16.60 -3.49 -7.28
C LYS A 84 -15.63 -2.83 -6.31
N THR A 85 -16.11 -2.30 -5.18
CA THR A 85 -15.26 -1.69 -4.14
C THR A 85 -14.25 -2.67 -3.58
N VAL A 86 -14.64 -3.92 -3.28
CA VAL A 86 -13.71 -4.95 -2.80
C VAL A 86 -12.65 -5.27 -3.87
N SER A 87 -13.04 -5.35 -5.14
CA SER A 87 -12.10 -5.58 -6.25
C SER A 87 -11.10 -4.44 -6.40
N GLU A 88 -11.55 -3.19 -6.25
CA GLU A 88 -10.68 -2.01 -6.25
C GLU A 88 -9.74 -2.00 -5.04
N GLN A 89 -10.24 -2.30 -3.84
CA GLN A 89 -9.44 -2.43 -2.63
C GLN A 89 -8.39 -3.54 -2.75
N GLN A 90 -8.72 -4.68 -3.36
CA GLN A 90 -7.74 -5.74 -3.59
C GLN A 90 -6.61 -5.26 -4.49
N ARG A 91 -6.91 -4.53 -5.57
CA ARG A 91 -5.90 -3.94 -6.46
C ARG A 91 -5.01 -2.95 -5.72
N THR A 92 -5.58 -2.05 -4.93
CA THR A 92 -4.78 -1.06 -4.17
C THR A 92 -3.88 -1.74 -3.13
N ILE A 93 -4.35 -2.81 -2.47
CA ILE A 93 -3.53 -3.61 -1.56
C ILE A 93 -2.38 -4.30 -2.30
N GLU A 94 -2.64 -4.88 -3.47
CA GLU A 94 -1.60 -5.50 -4.30
C GLU A 94 -0.54 -4.49 -4.75
N ASP A 95 -0.96 -3.29 -5.17
CA ASP A 95 -0.06 -2.19 -5.56
C ASP A 95 0.77 -1.69 -4.39
N LEU A 96 0.16 -1.48 -3.21
CA LEU A 96 0.87 -1.12 -1.99
C LEU A 96 1.89 -2.18 -1.59
N LYS A 97 1.53 -3.47 -1.68
CA LYS A 97 2.43 -4.59 -1.37
C LYS A 97 3.62 -4.63 -2.34
N ARG A 98 3.39 -4.43 -3.64
CA ARG A 98 4.46 -4.35 -4.65
C ARG A 98 5.39 -3.17 -4.40
N ASN A 99 4.84 -2.00 -4.10
CA ASN A 99 5.62 -0.80 -3.83
C ASN A 99 6.45 -0.94 -2.54
N ASN A 100 5.86 -1.45 -1.46
CA ASN A 100 6.56 -1.62 -0.18
C ASN A 100 7.62 -2.73 -0.20
N GLY A 101 7.37 -3.81 -0.97
CA GLY A 101 8.36 -4.86 -1.18
C GLY A 101 9.58 -4.39 -1.98
N SER A 102 9.38 -3.46 -2.92
CA SER A 102 10.45 -2.94 -3.76
C SER A 102 11.31 -1.91 -3.02
N SER A 103 10.69 -0.99 -2.27
CA SER A 103 11.39 0.08 -1.53
C SER A 103 12.24 -0.44 -0.37
N SER A 104 11.77 -1.46 0.36
CA SER A 104 12.53 -2.05 1.47
C SER A 104 13.83 -2.74 1.02
N SER A 105 13.80 -3.40 -0.15
CA SER A 105 14.96 -4.09 -0.69
C SER A 105 16.04 -3.14 -1.24
N SER A 106 15.64 -2.02 -1.85
CA SER A 106 16.58 -1.00 -2.34
C SER A 106 17.22 -0.25 -1.19
N SER A 107 16.43 0.21 -0.22
CA SER A 107 16.95 0.93 0.95
C SER A 107 17.88 0.07 1.80
N SER A 108 17.62 -1.24 1.95
CA SER A 108 18.53 -2.12 2.70
C SER A 108 19.90 -2.23 2.03
N ARG A 109 19.94 -2.37 0.69
CA ARG A 109 21.21 -2.46 -0.05
C ARG A 109 22.01 -1.15 0.02
N GLU A 110 21.33 -0.03 -0.13
CA GLU A 110 21.95 1.30 0.01
C GLU A 110 22.52 1.50 1.42
N ILE A 111 21.78 1.09 2.46
CA ILE A 111 22.26 1.15 3.85
C ILE A 111 23.49 0.26 4.05
N ASP A 112 23.49 -0.95 3.51
CA ASP A 112 24.64 -1.86 3.62
C ASP A 112 25.87 -1.33 2.87
N GLU A 113 25.68 -0.70 1.72
CA GLU A 113 26.76 -0.05 0.97
C GLU A 113 27.31 1.17 1.73
N LEU A 114 26.45 2.01 2.29
CA LEU A 114 26.85 3.15 3.13
C LEU A 114 27.61 2.68 4.37
N LYS A 115 27.16 1.61 5.05
CA LYS A 115 27.88 1.03 6.19
C LYS A 115 29.29 0.57 5.80
N ARG A 116 29.45 -0.07 4.63
CA ARG A 116 30.77 -0.47 4.11
C ARG A 116 31.65 0.74 3.85
N LYS A 117 31.13 1.79 3.19
CA LYS A 117 31.88 3.03 2.95
C LYS A 117 32.30 3.72 4.24
N VAL A 118 31.43 3.77 5.24
CA VAL A 118 31.76 4.34 6.57
C VAL A 118 32.87 3.53 7.24
N ALA A 119 32.80 2.20 7.22
CA ALA A 119 33.84 1.35 7.81
C ALA A 119 35.19 1.46 7.07
N GLU A 120 35.18 1.68 5.76
CA GLU A 120 36.38 1.95 4.97
C GLU A 120 36.99 3.31 5.33
N GLN A 121 36.17 4.36 5.36
CA GLN A 121 36.60 5.70 5.78
C GLN A 121 37.16 5.72 7.20
N GLU A 122 36.58 4.96 8.13
CA GLU A 122 37.09 4.83 9.49
C GLU A 122 38.51 4.23 9.52
N ARG A 123 38.78 3.23 8.67
CA ARG A 123 40.13 2.64 8.54
C ARG A 123 41.11 3.65 7.96
N ASP A 124 40.70 4.39 6.94
CA ASP A 124 41.53 5.40 6.30
C ASP A 124 41.87 6.54 7.28
N ILE A 125 40.88 7.02 8.04
CA ILE A 125 41.09 8.02 9.10
C ILE A 125 42.07 7.51 10.15
N ASN A 126 41.94 6.25 10.60
CA ASN A 126 42.89 5.66 11.54
C ASN A 126 44.31 5.56 10.98
N ASN A 127 44.45 5.20 9.70
CA ASN A 127 45.75 5.13 9.03
C ASN A 127 46.38 6.52 8.88
N LEU A 128 45.61 7.51 8.45
CA LEU A 128 46.06 8.91 8.39
C LEU A 128 46.46 9.43 9.78
N GLY A 129 45.69 9.11 10.83
CA GLY A 129 46.02 9.46 12.21
C GLY A 129 47.37 8.89 12.65
N LYS A 130 47.67 7.63 12.29
CA LYS A 130 49.00 7.02 12.56
C LYS A 130 50.11 7.74 11.81
N GLN A 131 49.91 8.06 10.53
CA GLN A 131 50.91 8.78 9.73
C GLN A 131 51.19 10.18 10.30
N VAL A 132 50.16 10.88 10.77
CA VAL A 132 50.33 12.19 11.41
C VAL A 132 51.13 12.08 12.71
N GLU A 133 50.84 11.08 13.55
CA GLU A 133 51.62 10.84 14.77
C GLU A 133 53.08 10.46 14.46
N GLU A 134 53.32 9.65 13.44
CA GLU A 134 54.67 9.32 12.99
C GLU A 134 55.45 10.55 12.48
N LEU A 135 54.82 11.38 11.66
CA LEU A 135 55.40 12.65 11.19
C LEU A 135 55.73 13.59 12.35
N LYS A 136 54.84 13.68 13.35
CA LYS A 136 55.06 14.50 14.55
C LYS A 136 56.25 14.00 15.36
N ARG A 137 56.39 12.68 15.53
CA ARG A 137 57.54 12.06 16.22
C ARG A 137 58.85 12.28 15.46
N ASN A 138 58.83 12.10 14.14
CA ASN A 138 60.02 12.29 13.30
C ASN A 138 60.46 13.76 13.27
N SER A 139 59.51 14.70 13.20
CA SER A 139 59.80 16.15 13.25
C SER A 139 60.32 16.59 14.63
N GLY A 140 59.80 16.00 15.71
CA GLY A 140 60.31 16.24 17.07
C GLY A 140 61.74 15.71 17.26
N SER A 141 62.01 14.51 16.77
CA SER A 141 63.30 13.83 16.98
C SER A 141 64.45 14.43 16.16
N SER A 142 64.18 14.89 14.93
CA SER A 142 65.20 15.53 14.10
C SER A 142 65.69 16.86 14.69
N SER A 143 64.82 17.61 15.37
CA SER A 143 65.20 18.85 16.05
C SER A 143 66.15 18.61 17.23
N SER A 144 65.94 17.54 18.01
CA SER A 144 66.78 17.21 19.16
C SER A 144 68.16 16.71 18.75
N SER A 145 68.24 15.83 17.75
CA SER A 145 69.51 15.34 17.23
C SER A 145 70.33 16.48 16.60
N ASN A 146 69.72 17.30 15.75
CA ASN A 146 70.40 18.44 15.15
C ASN A 146 70.87 19.46 16.21
N SER A 147 70.08 19.70 17.26
CA SER A 147 70.49 20.62 18.34
C SER A 147 71.72 20.12 19.13
N SER A 148 71.82 18.80 19.30
CA SER A 148 72.93 18.15 20.00
C SER A 148 74.20 18.18 19.14
N GLU A 149 74.08 17.88 17.85
CA GLU A 149 75.17 17.98 16.88
C GLU A 149 75.69 19.41 16.76
N ILE A 150 74.80 20.41 16.63
CA ILE A 150 75.18 21.83 16.60
C ILE A 150 75.90 22.24 17.89
N SER A 151 75.43 21.76 19.05
CA SER A 151 76.07 22.06 20.33
C SER A 151 77.46 21.45 20.45
N SER A 152 77.67 20.25 19.91
CA SER A 152 78.98 19.58 19.85
C SER A 152 79.93 20.30 18.90
N LEU A 153 79.47 20.60 17.68
CA LEU A 153 80.25 21.35 16.68
C LEU A 153 80.65 22.73 17.21
N LYS A 154 79.76 23.43 17.91
CA LYS A 154 80.07 24.73 18.51
C LYS A 154 81.19 24.66 19.56
N ARG A 155 81.23 23.59 20.37
CA ARG A 155 82.33 23.37 21.33
C ARG A 155 83.64 23.13 20.59
N GLU A 156 83.62 22.24 19.60
CA GLU A 156 84.81 21.90 18.81
C GLU A 156 85.39 23.14 18.11
N VAL A 157 84.54 23.99 17.52
CA VAL A 157 84.97 25.27 16.94
C VAL A 157 85.58 26.20 17.98
N SER A 158 84.97 26.33 19.16
CA SER A 158 85.54 27.15 20.25
C SER A 158 86.87 26.62 20.79
N ASP A 159 87.05 25.30 20.82
CA ASP A 159 88.31 24.69 21.25
C ASP A 159 89.41 24.91 20.18
N GLN A 160 89.07 24.74 18.90
CA GLN A 160 89.97 25.04 17.78
C GLN A 160 90.37 26.52 17.73
N GLU A 161 89.45 27.45 18.01
CA GLU A 161 89.74 28.89 18.08
C GLU A 161 90.81 29.20 19.14
N ARG A 162 90.69 28.57 20.32
CA ARG A 162 91.69 28.72 21.39
C ARG A 162 93.04 28.13 21.02
N GLU A 163 93.04 26.97 20.35
CA GLU A 163 94.29 26.38 19.85
C GLU A 163 94.96 27.27 18.81
N LEU A 164 94.20 27.83 17.86
CA LEU A 164 94.72 28.79 16.88
C LEU A 164 95.30 30.04 17.53
N ASP A 165 94.63 30.61 18.53
CA ASP A 165 95.15 31.76 19.27
C ASP A 165 96.47 31.44 19.97
N ASN A 166 96.58 30.26 20.58
CA ASN A 166 97.83 29.80 21.18
C ASN A 166 98.93 29.62 20.13
N LEU A 167 98.61 28.98 18.99
CA LEU A 167 99.55 28.78 17.89
C LEU A 167 100.01 30.10 17.29
N LYS A 168 99.12 31.08 17.18
CA LYS A 168 99.45 32.43 16.71
C LYS A 168 100.46 33.11 17.63
N ARG A 169 100.24 33.03 18.95
CA ARG A 169 101.20 33.58 19.95
C ARG A 169 102.57 32.91 19.85
N THR A 170 102.63 31.58 19.73
CA THR A 170 103.92 30.88 19.61
C THR A 170 104.65 31.25 18.33
N VAL A 171 103.94 31.42 17.21
CA VAL A 171 104.49 31.91 15.95
C VAL A 171 105.00 33.35 16.08
N GLU A 172 104.23 34.25 16.70
CA GLU A 172 104.67 35.62 16.96
C GLU A 172 105.94 35.68 17.82
N ASP A 173 106.03 34.84 18.86
CA ASP A 173 107.19 34.77 19.74
C ASP A 173 108.42 34.17 19.04
N LEU A 174 108.23 33.14 18.21
CA LEU A 174 109.29 32.61 17.35
C LEU A 174 109.76 33.65 16.32
N SER A 175 108.83 34.37 15.70
CA SER A 175 109.15 35.44 14.73
C SER A 175 109.96 36.56 15.38
N ARG A 176 109.63 36.93 16.62
CA ARG A 176 110.42 37.89 17.42
C ARG A 176 111.81 37.39 17.76
N LYS A 177 111.99 36.08 17.92
CA LYS A 177 113.29 35.47 18.28
C LYS A 177 114.20 35.23 17.07
N VAL A 178 113.64 35.14 15.88
CA VAL A 178 114.37 34.92 14.61
C VAL A 178 114.81 36.23 13.95
N LYS A 179 114.23 37.37 14.35
CA LYS A 179 114.70 38.72 13.99
C LYS A 179 115.78 39.22 14.96
#